data_AF-F3Z7W2-F1
#
_entry.id   AF-F3Z7W2-F1
#
_cell.length_a   1.000
_cell.length_b   1.000
_cell.length_c   1.000
_cell.angle_alpha   90.00
_cell.angle_beta   90.00
_cell.angle_gamma   90.00
#
_symmetry.space_group_name_H-M   'P 1'
#
loop_
_entity.id
_entity.type
_entity.pdbx_description
1 polymer ?
#
loop_
_entity_poly.entity_id
_entity_poly.type
_entity_poly.pdbx_seq_one_letter_code
_entity_poly.pdbx_strand_id
1 'polypeptide(L)' 'MDEDTHQLLIQGVTADAETTAQTVQDSPLPPHEGVVWLPKSMIPVLRKALDDAESR' A
#
# COMPACT_ATOMS: atom_id res chain seq x y z
N MET A 1 9.69 -5.54 -4.05
CA MET A 1 10.58 -4.84 -3.12
C MET A 1 11.58 -4.08 -3.96
N ASP A 2 11.80 -2.82 -3.65
CA ASP A 2 12.92 -2.06 -4.18
C ASP A 2 14.19 -2.52 -3.47
N GLU A 3 15.19 -2.98 -4.20
CA GLU A 3 16.44 -3.44 -3.56
C GLU A 3 17.28 -2.26 -3.05
N ASP A 4 17.15 -1.08 -3.66
CA ASP A 4 17.92 0.10 -3.28
C ASP A 4 17.31 0.80 -2.07
N THR A 5 15.99 1.04 -2.09
CA THR A 5 15.29 1.77 -1.02
C THR A 5 14.69 0.88 0.06
N HIS A 6 14.72 -0.45 -0.11
CA HIS A 6 14.09 -1.43 0.78
C HIS A 6 12.58 -1.20 0.97
N GLN A 7 11.93 -0.55 0.01
CA GLN A 7 10.49 -0.25 0.05
C GLN A 7 9.65 -1.30 -0.69
N LEU A 8 8.40 -1.47 -0.26
CA LEU A 8 7.43 -2.28 -1.00
C LEU A 8 6.78 -1.42 -2.09
N LEU A 9 7.11 -1.67 -3.36
CA LEU A 9 6.36 -1.11 -4.48
C LEU A 9 5.13 -1.96 -4.78
N ILE A 10 3.97 -1.32 -4.77
CA ILE A 10 2.69 -1.96 -5.07
C ILE A 10 2.01 -1.15 -6.18
N GLN A 11 1.73 -1.80 -7.32
CA GLN A 11 0.89 -1.21 -8.35
C GLN A 11 -0.59 -1.38 -7.95
N GLY A 12 -1.36 -0.30 -8.05
CA GLY A 12 -2.79 -0.28 -7.74
C GLY A 12 -3.53 0.82 -8.50
N VAL A 13 -4.82 0.96 -8.21
CA VAL A 13 -5.67 2.03 -8.76
C VAL A 13 -5.87 3.08 -7.68
N THR A 14 -5.65 4.36 -8.00
CA THR A 14 -5.90 5.46 -7.06
C THR A 14 -7.35 5.45 -6.58
N ALA A 15 -7.55 5.62 -5.27
CA ALA A 15 -8.88 5.68 -4.70
C ALA A 15 -9.63 6.96 -5.07
N ASP A 16 -10.95 6.87 -5.10
CA ASP A 16 -11.80 8.05 -5.25
C ASP A 16 -11.72 8.96 -4.00
N ALA A 17 -12.27 10.16 -4.14
CA ALA A 17 -12.23 11.18 -3.09
C ALA A 17 -12.97 10.74 -1.82
N GLU A 18 -14.05 9.96 -1.95
CA GLU A 18 -14.82 9.46 -0.81
C GLU A 18 -14.00 8.47 0.02
N THR A 19 -13.43 7.46 -0.63
CA THR A 19 -12.60 6.43 -0.01
C THR A 19 -11.34 7.03 0.60
N THR A 20 -10.75 8.00 -0.09
CA THR A 20 -9.58 8.73 0.43
C THR A 20 -9.95 9.50 1.69
N ALA A 21 -11.05 10.26 1.67
CA ALA A 21 -11.50 11.02 2.83
C ALA A 21 -11.85 10.15 4.04
N GLN A 22 -12.44 8.97 3.82
CA GLN A 22 -12.69 7.99 4.88
C GLN A 22 -11.38 7.46 5.48
N THR A 23 -10.42 7.08 4.63
CA THR A 23 -9.12 6.57 5.09
C THR A 23 -8.34 7.62 5.88
N VAL A 24 -8.38 8.88 5.45
CA VAL A 24 -7.70 10.01 6.12
C VAL A 24 -8.22 10.27 7.53
N GLN A 25 -9.49 9.97 7.80
CA GLN A 25 -10.06 10.12 9.15
C GLN A 25 -9.39 9.19 10.16
N ASP A 26 -9.07 7.96 9.73
CA ASP A 26 -8.46 6.94 10.58
C ASP A 26 -6.93 7.10 10.65
N SER A 27 -6.31 7.61 9.59
CA SER A 27 -4.86 7.83 9.51
C SER A 27 -4.54 9.07 8.67
N PRO A 28 -3.95 10.14 9.25
CA PRO A 28 -3.60 11.33 8.50
C PRO A 28 -2.68 10.99 7.33
N LEU A 29 -3.09 11.35 6.11
CA LEU A 29 -2.32 11.08 4.88
C LEU A 29 -1.34 12.23 4.61
N PRO A 30 -0.01 12.01 4.67
CA PRO A 30 0.98 13.00 4.28
C PRO A 30 0.85 13.41 2.80
N PRO A 31 1.33 14.61 2.41
CA PRO A 31 1.18 15.11 1.04
C PRO A 31 1.82 14.26 -0.07
N HIS A 32 2.77 13.39 0.28
CA HIS A 32 3.50 12.53 -0.65
C HIS A 32 2.98 11.08 -0.67
N GLU A 33 1.94 10.78 0.10
CA GLU A 33 1.31 9.47 0.17
C GLU A 33 -0.04 9.48 -0.56
N GLY A 34 -0.55 8.29 -0.90
CA GLY A 34 -1.82 8.12 -1.59
C GLY A 34 -2.55 6.85 -1.18
N VAL A 35 -3.87 6.87 -1.27
CA VAL A 35 -4.71 5.69 -1.04
C VAL A 35 -4.95 4.98 -2.37
N VAL A 36 -4.72 3.67 -2.39
CA VAL A 36 -4.89 2.83 -3.58
C VAL A 36 -5.78 1.62 -3.30
N TRP A 37 -6.59 1.24 -4.29
CA TRP A 37 -7.33 0.00 -4.31
C TRP A 37 -6.45 -1.13 -4.80
N LEU A 38 -6.47 -2.23 -4.05
CA LEU A 38 -5.81 -3.47 -4.42
C LEU A 38 -6.87 -4.57 -4.56
N PRO A 39 -6.86 -5.34 -5.66
CA PRO A 39 -7.76 -6.47 -5.80
C PRO A 39 -7.47 -7.53 -4.73
N LYS A 40 -8.51 -8.21 -4.23
CA LYS A 40 -8.37 -9.26 -3.22
C LYS A 40 -7.41 -10.38 -3.63
N SER A 41 -7.26 -10.63 -4.93
CA SER A 41 -6.30 -11.60 -5.46
C SER A 41 -4.85 -11.27 -5.13
N MET A 42 -4.52 -10.02 -4.78
CA MET A 42 -3.16 -9.62 -4.36
C MET A 42 -2.84 -9.97 -2.91
N ILE A 43 -3.82 -10.33 -2.08
CA ILE A 43 -3.58 -10.63 -0.65
C ILE A 43 -2.47 -11.66 -0.42
N PRO A 44 -2.42 -12.82 -1.12
CA PRO A 44 -1.35 -13.79 -0.94
C PRO A 44 0.03 -13.24 -1.34
N VAL A 45 0.08 -12.41 -2.39
CA VAL A 45 1.31 -11.80 -2.89
C VAL A 45 1.84 -10.78 -1.88
N LEU A 46 0.95 -9.94 -1.33
CA LEU A 46 1.29 -8.96 -0.30
C LEU A 46 1.81 -9.62 0.97
N ARG A 47 1.15 -10.69 1.44
CA ARG A 47 1.61 -11.45 2.61
C ARG A 47 3.03 -11.95 2.42
N LYS A 48 3.30 -12.63 1.31
CA LYS A 48 4.65 -13.10 1.01
C LYS A 48 5.67 -11.96 0.97
N ALA A 49 5.33 -10.84 0.34
CA ALA A 49 6.23 -9.70 0.24
C ALA A 49 6.53 -9.07 1.61
N LEU A 50 5.54 -9.05 2.51
CA LEU A 50 5.71 -8.60 3.89
C LEU A 50 6.56 -9.58 4.70
N ASP A 51 6.28 -10.88 4.61
CA ASP A 51 7.08 -11.93 5.28
C ASP A 51 8.55 -11.86 4.85
N ASP A 52 8.80 -11.73 3.54
CA ASP A 52 10.16 -11.59 2.99
C ASP A 52 10.85 -10.31 3.50
N ALA A 53 10.10 -9.20 3.69
CA ALA A 53 10.62 -7.93 4.20
C ALA A 53 10.90 -7.95 5.70
N GLU A 54 10.10 -8.65 6.51
CA GLU A 54 10.32 -8.79 7.96
C GLU A 54 11.49 -9.73 8.30
N SER A 55 11.82 -10.66 7.41
CA SER A 55 12.87 -11.67 7.62
C SER A 55 14.30 -11.18 7.38
N ARG A 56 14.48 -9.93 6.91
CA ARG A 56 15.76 -9.30 6.60
C ARG A 56 16.11 -8.21 7.61
#